data_AF-H0BTR1-F1
#
_entry.id   AF-H0BTR1-F1
#
_cell.length_a   1.000
_cell.length_b   1.000
_cell.length_c   1.000
_cell.angle_alpha   90.00
_cell.angle_beta   90.00
_cell.angle_gamma   90.00
#
_symmetry.space_group_name_H-M   'P 1'
#
loop_
_entity.id
_entity.type
_entity.pdbx_description
1 polymer ?
#
loop_
_entity_poly.entity_id
_entity_poly.type
_entity_poly.pdbx_seq_one_letter_code
_entity_poly.pdbx_strand_id
1 'polypeptide(L)'
;MKDLNAKSDWADTLPSQWGPEPAKIEIPLGEGPPVPSTAVASSGSLAQAPARLSLWGWMREGLRAALFLRPRTAAAAPSPWQVLVLSLLGAALLVGAARFQVVGPAQFNLRGWLAPMWASLVLLWLGWWAMAPAQRAAAEHSLPAGSGPSGGLAAWYVLSAWAPLAPLLLLYALTGALAYRPDLWASDVAGMVFWVAYGVLTLWVLATMVVVSARFIRSRVRTSIFSVAMATVIGVGMWLFQDQPWEPDHQGLAAASAPSGDAGPAPQEPAPLALSQAVFENQQALWERQVQALPAGRDGMVEVYGLVFAPYASENVFRRESTMVSTLLQERFDAQGRVLHLLNHAETADTHAWATPQNLQRAITALAQRMDRDSDVLVIYMTSHGARNHELAASHWPLEVPPVTPEMLRAMLDEAGIRHRVIAVSACFSGGWIEPLATDSSLIMTAADATHTSYGCGTRSELTFFGRAVFHEQLRQTHSFTEAFAKAVPVIAQREVEAGKEDGFSNPQIHVGAQIAPVLQALELRLQAAQAQGGAAPQVAAADAKP
;
A
#
# COMPACT_ATOMS: atom_id res chain seq x y z
N MET A 1 13.16 -62.87 39.30
CA MET A 1 14.36 -63.28 40.06
C MET A 1 15.56 -62.64 39.36
N LYS A 2 16.44 -61.88 39.99
CA LYS A 2 16.63 -61.50 41.40
C LYS A 2 17.36 -60.13 41.43
N ASP A 3 17.02 -59.25 42.38
CA ASP A 3 17.87 -58.80 43.51
C ASP A 3 19.40 -58.63 43.28
N LEU A 4 20.14 -57.66 43.85
CA LEU A 4 19.84 -56.61 44.85
C LEU A 4 21.04 -55.60 44.92
N ASN A 5 20.80 -54.42 45.52
CA ASN A 5 21.73 -53.53 46.26
C ASN A 5 23.26 -53.59 46.08
N ALA A 6 23.86 -52.41 45.83
CA ALA A 6 25.00 -51.90 46.63
C ALA A 6 25.12 -50.36 46.55
N LYS A 7 25.15 -49.71 47.73
CA LYS A 7 26.21 -48.84 48.28
C LYS A 7 27.34 -48.39 47.30
N SER A 8 27.96 -47.22 47.38
CA SER A 8 27.79 -45.99 48.19
C SER A 8 28.87 -44.98 47.69
N ASP A 9 29.17 -43.78 48.21
CA ASP A 9 28.85 -43.01 49.43
C ASP A 9 28.79 -41.50 49.08
N TRP A 10 28.52 -40.62 50.05
CA TRP A 10 28.83 -39.18 49.96
C TRP A 10 29.93 -38.82 50.97
N ALA A 11 30.92 -38.03 50.54
CA ALA A 11 31.94 -37.46 51.42
C ALA A 11 32.01 -35.94 51.23
N ASP A 12 32.02 -35.24 52.36
CA ASP A 12 32.02 -33.80 52.53
C ASP A 12 33.07 -33.02 51.71
N THR A 13 32.79 -31.74 51.45
CA THR A 13 33.65 -30.65 51.95
C THR A 13 33.04 -29.24 51.75
N LEU A 14 32.63 -28.65 52.89
CA LEU A 14 32.84 -27.24 53.29
C LEU A 14 31.89 -26.12 52.77
N PRO A 15 31.77 -24.99 53.49
CA PRO A 15 31.53 -24.91 54.93
C PRO A 15 30.47 -23.86 55.34
N SER A 16 30.01 -23.94 56.59
CA SER A 16 29.08 -23.01 57.24
C SER A 16 29.68 -21.63 57.56
N GLN A 17 28.88 -20.56 57.42
CA GLN A 17 29.04 -19.30 58.18
C GLN A 17 27.70 -18.77 58.74
N TRP A 18 27.37 -19.23 59.95
CA TRP A 18 26.81 -18.47 61.09
C TRP A 18 25.70 -17.41 60.88
N GLY A 19 24.44 -17.84 61.01
CA GLY A 19 23.45 -17.40 62.03
C GLY A 19 22.93 -15.94 62.10
N PRO A 20 21.89 -15.65 62.94
CA PRO A 20 21.25 -16.53 63.93
C PRO A 20 19.82 -17.01 63.57
N GLU A 21 19.34 -17.99 64.34
CA GLU A 21 18.03 -18.65 64.21
C GLU A 21 16.84 -17.84 64.77
N PRO A 22 15.58 -18.14 64.33
CA PRO A 22 14.38 -17.58 64.93
C PRO A 22 14.08 -18.16 66.31
N ALA A 23 13.55 -17.33 67.21
CA ALA A 23 13.27 -17.70 68.60
C ALA A 23 12.17 -18.75 68.76
N LYS A 24 12.37 -19.67 69.70
CA LYS A 24 11.32 -20.56 70.25
C LYS A 24 10.17 -19.73 70.82
N ILE A 25 8.94 -20.11 70.51
CA ILE A 25 7.76 -19.73 71.29
C ILE A 25 7.22 -21.02 71.92
N GLU A 26 7.20 -21.04 73.25
CA GLU A 26 6.72 -22.17 74.05
C GLU A 26 5.19 -22.18 74.08
N ILE A 27 4.60 -23.38 74.12
CA ILE A 27 3.16 -23.58 74.21
C ILE A 27 2.81 -23.98 75.66
N PRO A 28 2.11 -23.13 76.44
CA PRO A 28 1.56 -23.54 77.73
C PRO A 28 0.25 -24.31 77.50
N LEU A 29 0.21 -25.57 77.91
CA LEU A 29 -1.02 -26.35 78.01
C LEU A 29 -1.64 -26.17 79.41
N GLY A 30 -2.88 -25.66 79.45
CA GLY A 30 -3.81 -25.87 80.56
C GLY A 30 -4.27 -24.63 81.32
N GLU A 31 -5.53 -24.23 81.11
CA GLU A 31 -6.55 -24.17 82.17
C GLU A 31 -7.96 -24.10 81.55
N GLY A 32 -8.99 -24.46 82.33
CA GLY A 32 -10.36 -24.76 81.84
C GLY A 32 -11.27 -23.55 81.62
N PRO A 33 -12.48 -23.76 81.03
CA PRO A 33 -13.33 -22.68 80.54
C PRO A 33 -14.36 -22.15 81.57
N PRO A 34 -14.76 -20.88 81.46
CA PRO A 34 -16.06 -20.41 81.92
C PRO A 34 -17.06 -20.15 80.77
N VAL A 35 -18.34 -20.30 81.12
CA VAL A 35 -19.57 -20.30 80.28
C VAL A 35 -20.02 -18.85 79.95
N PRO A 36 -20.79 -18.57 78.87
CA PRO A 36 -20.75 -17.26 78.21
C PRO A 36 -21.64 -16.20 78.86
N SER A 37 -21.28 -14.92 78.66
CA SER A 37 -22.15 -13.78 78.92
C SER A 37 -22.63 -13.14 77.62
N THR A 38 -23.95 -13.00 77.50
CA THR A 38 -24.64 -12.28 76.44
C THR A 38 -24.33 -10.78 76.48
N ALA A 39 -23.81 -10.22 75.39
CA ALA A 39 -23.65 -8.77 75.23
C ALA A 39 -24.34 -8.30 73.93
N VAL A 40 -25.59 -7.86 74.10
CA VAL A 40 -26.31 -6.83 73.34
C VAL A 40 -26.01 -6.70 71.84
N ALA A 41 -26.99 -7.07 71.02
CA ALA A 41 -27.05 -6.68 69.62
C ALA A 41 -27.09 -5.15 69.50
N SER A 42 -25.98 -4.56 69.03
CA SER A 42 -25.97 -3.19 68.52
C SER A 42 -26.24 -3.24 67.01
N SER A 43 -27.40 -2.72 66.62
CA SER A 43 -27.89 -2.65 65.25
C SER A 43 -27.14 -1.59 64.42
N GLY A 44 -25.84 -1.78 64.25
CA GLY A 44 -24.98 -0.99 63.37
C GLY A 44 -25.13 -1.46 61.92
N SER A 45 -26.01 -0.83 61.15
CA SER A 45 -26.11 -1.04 59.70
C SER A 45 -24.87 -0.47 58.97
N LEU A 46 -23.77 -1.21 59.02
CA LEU A 46 -22.67 -1.07 58.07
C LEU A 46 -22.92 -2.04 56.92
N ALA A 47 -23.74 -1.60 55.97
CA ALA A 47 -23.78 -2.21 54.65
C ALA A 47 -22.37 -2.08 54.04
N GLN A 48 -21.57 -3.15 54.13
CA GLN A 48 -20.28 -3.22 53.46
C GLN A 48 -20.51 -3.02 51.96
N ALA A 49 -20.10 -1.86 51.45
CA ALA A 49 -20.20 -1.58 50.03
C ALA A 49 -19.44 -2.68 49.26
N PRO A 50 -20.03 -3.27 48.22
CA PRO A 50 -19.43 -4.42 47.55
C PRO A 50 -18.05 -4.05 47.00
N ALA A 51 -17.02 -4.77 47.45
CA ALA A 51 -15.61 -4.52 47.08
C ALA A 51 -15.30 -4.71 45.57
N ARG A 52 -16.32 -5.05 44.76
CA ARG A 52 -16.23 -5.30 43.33
C ARG A 52 -17.46 -4.71 42.64
N LEU A 53 -17.24 -3.90 41.61
CA LEU A 53 -18.28 -3.53 40.65
C LEU A 53 -18.56 -4.70 39.70
N SER A 54 -19.77 -4.79 39.16
CA SER A 54 -20.09 -5.68 38.04
C SER A 54 -19.47 -5.16 36.73
N LEU A 55 -19.45 -6.00 35.69
CA LEU A 55 -19.01 -5.59 34.33
C LEU A 55 -19.79 -4.35 33.85
N TRP A 56 -21.12 -4.39 33.94
CA TRP A 56 -21.99 -3.26 33.64
C TRP A 56 -21.71 -2.02 34.50
N GLY A 57 -21.35 -2.21 35.77
CA GLY A 57 -20.89 -1.14 36.66
C GLY A 57 -19.67 -0.41 36.09
N TRP A 58 -18.63 -1.14 35.70
CA TRP A 58 -17.44 -0.56 35.07
C TRP A 58 -17.75 0.17 33.75
N MET A 59 -18.56 -0.44 32.88
CA MET A 59 -18.99 0.19 31.62
C MET A 59 -19.71 1.53 31.86
N ARG A 60 -20.69 1.54 32.79
CA ARG A 60 -21.47 2.73 33.12
C ARG A 60 -20.63 3.83 33.77
N GLU A 61 -19.70 3.48 34.66
CA GLU A 61 -18.81 4.46 35.29
C GLU A 61 -17.73 4.98 34.30
N GLY A 62 -17.37 4.20 33.27
CA GLY A 62 -16.58 4.65 32.12
C GLY A 62 -17.34 5.66 31.24
N LEU A 63 -18.57 5.34 30.81
CA LEU A 63 -19.43 6.28 30.08
C LEU A 63 -19.73 7.55 30.89
N ARG A 64 -19.86 7.43 32.21
CA ARG A 64 -19.95 8.59 33.12
C ARG A 64 -18.68 9.45 33.08
N ALA A 65 -17.50 8.84 33.02
CA ALA A 65 -16.23 9.55 32.84
C ALA A 65 -16.10 10.25 31.48
N ALA A 66 -16.73 9.72 30.42
CA ALA A 66 -16.79 10.36 29.10
C ALA A 66 -17.39 11.78 29.19
N LEU A 67 -18.46 11.94 29.99
CA LEU A 67 -19.11 13.23 30.27
C LEU A 67 -18.35 14.09 31.31
N PHE A 68 -17.06 13.80 31.54
CA PHE A 68 -16.22 14.40 32.59
C PHE A 68 -16.78 14.30 34.02
N LEU A 69 -17.83 13.51 34.28
CA LEU A 69 -18.35 13.30 35.62
C LEU A 69 -17.40 12.39 36.43
N ARG A 70 -17.40 12.52 37.75
CA ARG A 70 -16.57 11.67 38.64
C ARG A 70 -17.12 10.22 38.65
N PRO A 71 -16.31 9.19 38.33
CA PRO A 71 -16.69 7.79 38.47
C PRO A 71 -16.96 7.43 39.93
N ARG A 72 -17.99 6.61 40.18
CA ARG A 72 -18.40 6.16 41.52
C ARG A 72 -17.82 4.79 41.88
N THR A 73 -16.52 4.60 41.61
CA THR A 73 -15.85 3.30 41.82
C THR A 73 -15.25 3.13 43.22
N ALA A 74 -15.03 4.23 43.96
CA ALA A 74 -14.32 4.23 45.24
C ALA A 74 -13.01 3.38 45.17
N ALA A 75 -12.83 2.47 46.11
CA ALA A 75 -11.68 1.54 46.16
C ALA A 75 -11.89 0.24 45.36
N ALA A 76 -13.00 0.04 44.65
CA ALA A 76 -13.24 -1.18 43.89
C ALA A 76 -12.18 -1.36 42.79
N ALA A 77 -11.61 -2.56 42.69
CA ALA A 77 -10.69 -2.97 41.64
C ALA A 77 -11.34 -4.07 40.78
N PRO A 78 -11.16 -4.04 39.44
CA PRO A 78 -11.64 -5.12 38.58
C PRO A 78 -10.80 -6.38 38.81
N SER A 79 -11.42 -7.56 38.77
CA SER A 79 -10.67 -8.82 38.73
C SER A 79 -9.94 -9.00 37.39
N PRO A 80 -8.91 -9.86 37.29
CA PRO A 80 -8.23 -10.12 36.01
C PRO A 80 -9.18 -10.54 34.89
N TRP A 81 -10.21 -11.35 35.22
CA TRP A 81 -11.27 -11.72 34.28
C TRP A 81 -12.12 -10.52 33.84
N GLN A 82 -12.44 -9.60 34.76
CA GLN A 82 -13.17 -8.37 34.40
C GLN A 82 -12.34 -7.46 33.50
N VAL A 83 -11.02 -7.34 33.75
CA VAL A 83 -10.12 -6.60 32.86
C VAL A 83 -10.13 -7.22 31.46
N LEU A 84 -9.93 -8.54 31.34
CA LEU A 84 -9.94 -9.24 30.06
C LEU A 84 -11.26 -9.05 29.29
N VAL A 85 -12.41 -9.30 29.94
CA VAL A 85 -13.72 -9.16 29.30
C VAL A 85 -14.01 -7.71 28.90
N LEU A 86 -13.69 -6.72 29.74
CA LEU A 86 -13.94 -5.31 29.43
C LEU A 86 -13.01 -4.78 28.34
N SER A 87 -11.78 -5.28 28.23
CA SER A 87 -10.87 -4.98 27.12
C SER A 87 -11.36 -5.62 25.81
N LEU A 88 -11.75 -6.89 25.83
CA LEU A 88 -12.26 -7.58 24.64
C LEU A 88 -13.57 -6.96 24.13
N LEU A 89 -14.50 -6.59 25.01
CA LEU A 89 -15.73 -5.88 24.65
C LEU A 89 -15.44 -4.49 24.05
N GLY A 90 -14.54 -3.71 24.65
CA GLY A 90 -14.13 -2.41 24.11
C GLY A 90 -13.45 -2.53 22.74
N ALA A 91 -12.53 -3.49 22.59
CA ALA A 91 -11.85 -3.77 21.33
C ALA A 91 -12.83 -4.26 20.23
N ALA A 92 -13.77 -5.13 20.57
CA ALA A 92 -14.79 -5.61 19.63
C ALA A 92 -15.72 -4.47 19.15
N LEU A 93 -16.08 -3.53 20.02
CA LEU A 93 -16.85 -2.34 19.64
C LEU A 93 -16.05 -1.42 18.70
N LEU A 94 -14.76 -1.20 18.96
CA LEU A 94 -13.91 -0.38 18.09
C LEU A 94 -13.61 -1.05 16.74
N VAL A 95 -13.35 -2.36 16.71
CA VAL A 95 -13.20 -3.11 15.45
C VAL A 95 -14.51 -3.15 14.67
N GLY A 96 -15.65 -3.32 15.34
CA GLY A 96 -16.97 -3.20 14.72
C GLY A 96 -17.25 -1.80 14.16
N ALA A 97 -16.80 -0.74 14.84
CA ALA A 97 -16.93 0.63 14.37
C ALA A 97 -16.00 0.93 13.17
N ALA A 98 -14.76 0.43 13.19
CA ALA A 98 -13.81 0.53 12.09
C ALA A 98 -14.35 -0.08 10.79
N ARG A 99 -15.19 -1.13 10.87
CA ARG A 99 -15.84 -1.73 9.71
C ARG A 99 -16.70 -0.74 8.90
N PHE A 100 -17.26 0.28 9.54
CA PHE A 100 -18.07 1.33 8.88
C PHE A 100 -17.22 2.43 8.19
N GLN A 101 -15.89 2.38 8.29
CA GLN A 101 -15.00 3.23 7.49
C GLN A 101 -14.69 2.63 6.12
N VAL A 102 -15.01 1.34 5.91
CA VAL A 102 -14.79 0.63 4.65
C VAL A 102 -16.13 0.41 3.95
N VAL A 103 -16.28 0.98 2.75
CA VAL A 103 -17.47 0.80 1.91
C VAL A 103 -17.39 -0.54 1.16
N GLY A 104 -18.51 -1.27 1.10
CA GLY A 104 -18.58 -2.59 0.45
C GLY A 104 -17.82 -3.68 1.22
N PRO A 105 -17.47 -4.82 0.59
CA PRO A 105 -16.69 -5.89 1.18
C PRO A 105 -15.38 -5.43 1.85
N ALA A 106 -14.97 -6.13 2.92
CA ALA A 106 -13.80 -5.76 3.72
C ALA A 106 -13.05 -7.00 4.22
N GLN A 107 -11.72 -6.94 4.20
CA GLN A 107 -10.82 -7.94 4.77
C GLN A 107 -10.29 -7.48 6.15
N PHE A 108 -10.04 -8.43 7.06
CA PHE A 108 -9.51 -8.11 8.39
C PHE A 108 -7.98 -8.14 8.39
N ASN A 109 -7.34 -7.01 8.70
CA ASN A 109 -5.89 -6.92 8.81
C ASN A 109 -5.46 -7.08 10.28
N LEU A 110 -4.93 -8.27 10.61
CA LEU A 110 -4.42 -8.60 11.94
C LEU A 110 -3.29 -7.68 12.41
N ARG A 111 -2.41 -7.24 11.49
CA ARG A 111 -1.32 -6.30 11.79
C ARG A 111 -1.87 -4.92 12.13
N GLY A 112 -2.82 -4.40 11.34
CA GLY A 112 -3.48 -3.12 11.61
C GLY A 112 -4.25 -3.12 12.94
N TRP A 113 -4.82 -4.25 13.35
CA TRP A 113 -5.42 -4.39 14.67
C TRP A 113 -4.42 -4.48 15.84
N LEU A 114 -3.30 -5.18 15.67
CA LEU A 114 -2.29 -5.35 16.71
C LEU A 114 -1.35 -4.15 16.85
N ALA A 115 -1.07 -3.41 15.78
CA ALA A 115 -0.11 -2.32 15.75
C ALA A 115 -0.35 -1.25 16.84
N PRO A 116 -1.58 -0.78 17.13
CA PRO A 116 -1.82 0.19 18.21
C PRO A 116 -1.56 -0.35 19.63
N MET A 117 -1.38 -1.66 19.83
CA MET A 117 -1.26 -2.23 21.18
C MET A 117 0.04 -1.89 21.92
N TRP A 118 1.16 -1.59 21.21
CA TRP A 118 2.39 -1.15 21.88
C TRP A 118 2.18 0.15 22.66
N ALA A 119 1.38 1.07 22.12
CA ALA A 119 1.06 2.34 22.77
C ALA A 119 0.31 2.10 24.09
N SER A 120 -0.56 1.11 24.14
CA SER A 120 -1.25 0.71 25.38
C SER A 120 -0.27 0.22 26.46
N LEU A 121 0.76 -0.54 26.09
CA LEU A 121 1.80 -1.01 27.02
C LEU A 121 2.64 0.16 27.57
N VAL A 122 3.03 1.10 26.70
CA VAL A 122 3.77 2.30 27.11
C VAL A 122 2.91 3.20 28.02
N LEU A 123 1.62 3.39 27.69
CA LEU A 123 0.69 4.16 28.52
C LEU A 123 0.42 3.49 29.88
N LEU A 124 0.35 2.16 29.94
CA LEU A 124 0.26 1.41 31.20
C LEU A 124 1.48 1.66 32.11
N TRP A 125 2.69 1.65 31.53
CA TRP A 125 3.93 1.93 32.26
C TRP A 125 4.01 3.40 32.75
N LEU A 126 3.70 4.36 31.87
CA LEU A 126 3.63 5.78 32.20
C LEU A 126 2.56 6.06 33.27
N GLY A 127 1.41 5.40 33.19
CA GLY A 127 0.32 5.49 34.16
C GLY A 127 0.75 4.96 35.52
N TRP A 128 1.38 3.78 35.56
CA TRP A 128 1.97 3.22 36.79
C TRP A 128 2.97 4.17 37.44
N TRP A 129 3.93 4.70 36.67
CA TRP A 129 4.89 5.70 37.15
C TRP A 129 4.19 6.94 37.72
N ALA A 130 3.21 7.48 37.00
CA ALA A 130 2.51 8.70 37.40
C ALA A 130 1.69 8.51 38.69
N MET A 131 1.06 7.34 38.84
CA MET A 131 0.21 7.00 40.00
C MET A 131 0.97 6.50 41.24
N ALA A 132 2.24 6.10 41.12
CA ALA A 132 2.99 5.45 42.21
C ALA A 132 2.92 6.18 43.58
N PRO A 133 3.00 7.53 43.69
CA PRO A 133 2.85 8.21 44.99
C PRO A 133 1.44 8.10 45.59
N ALA A 134 0.41 8.21 44.75
CA ALA A 134 -0.98 8.11 45.18
C ALA A 134 -1.36 6.68 45.60
N GLN A 135 -0.75 5.67 44.98
CA GLN A 135 -0.91 4.26 45.36
C GLN A 135 -0.24 3.94 46.71
N ARG A 136 0.97 4.47 46.97
CA ARG A 136 1.64 4.32 48.27
C ARG A 136 0.84 4.95 49.41
N ALA A 137 0.42 6.21 49.25
CA ALA A 137 -0.39 6.90 50.25
C ALA A 137 -1.73 6.20 50.56
N ALA A 138 -2.33 5.52 49.57
CA ALA A 138 -3.55 4.74 49.74
C ALA A 138 -3.33 3.36 50.40
N ALA A 139 -2.10 2.83 50.39
CA ALA A 139 -1.72 1.62 51.09
C ALA A 139 -1.37 1.89 52.57
N GLU A 140 -0.80 3.06 52.86
CA GLU A 140 -0.40 3.47 54.20
C GLU A 140 -1.56 4.01 55.06
N HIS A 141 -2.55 4.67 54.43
CA HIS A 141 -3.67 5.31 55.14
C HIS A 141 -5.03 4.92 54.54
N SER A 142 -5.97 4.53 55.41
CA SER A 142 -7.37 4.31 55.06
C SER A 142 -8.03 5.63 54.63
N LEU A 143 -8.01 5.91 53.32
CA LEU A 143 -8.55 7.15 52.78
C LEU A 143 -10.05 7.33 53.13
N PRO A 144 -10.49 8.52 53.56
CA PRO A 144 -11.86 8.76 53.98
C PRO A 144 -12.86 8.59 52.83
N ALA A 145 -14.04 8.05 53.15
CA ALA A 145 -15.10 7.78 52.19
C ALA A 145 -15.52 9.05 51.42
N GLY A 146 -15.15 9.12 50.13
CA GLY A 146 -15.37 10.28 49.25
C GLY A 146 -14.13 10.73 48.48
N SER A 147 -12.94 10.25 48.83
CA SER A 147 -11.65 10.61 48.22
C SER A 147 -11.39 10.04 46.81
N GLY A 148 -12.34 10.18 45.88
CA GLY A 148 -12.19 9.76 44.48
C GLY A 148 -11.95 8.25 44.26
N PRO A 149 -11.54 7.84 43.03
CA PRO A 149 -11.21 6.46 42.74
C PRO A 149 -9.82 6.09 43.29
N SER A 150 -9.67 4.86 43.80
CA SER A 150 -8.40 4.33 44.34
C SER A 150 -8.13 2.86 43.99
N GLY A 151 -8.92 2.22 43.12
CA GLY A 151 -8.78 0.81 42.68
C GLY A 151 -7.53 0.44 41.86
N GLY A 152 -6.44 1.20 42.00
CA GLY A 152 -5.15 0.92 41.37
C GLY A 152 -5.09 1.05 39.84
N LEU A 153 -3.98 0.56 39.27
CA LEU A 153 -3.69 0.59 37.83
C LEU A 153 -4.78 -0.11 36.99
N ALA A 154 -5.34 -1.22 37.48
CA ALA A 154 -6.35 -1.98 36.77
C ALA A 154 -7.68 -1.22 36.62
N ALA A 155 -8.14 -0.55 37.69
CA ALA A 155 -9.32 0.32 37.62
C ALA A 155 -9.09 1.55 36.72
N TRP A 156 -7.89 2.14 36.75
CA TRP A 156 -7.52 3.22 35.85
C TRP A 156 -7.52 2.77 34.38
N TYR A 157 -6.93 1.62 34.07
CA TYR A 157 -6.89 1.08 32.71
C TYR A 157 -8.29 0.81 32.15
N VAL A 158 -9.14 0.11 32.91
CA VAL A 158 -10.54 -0.15 32.52
C VAL A 158 -11.31 1.15 32.27
N LEU A 159 -11.20 2.14 33.16
CA LEU A 159 -11.86 3.43 32.95
C LEU A 159 -11.26 4.23 31.79
N SER A 160 -9.95 4.12 31.53
CA SER A 160 -9.28 4.82 30.43
C SER A 160 -9.52 4.17 29.07
N ALA A 161 -9.90 2.90 29.03
CA ALA A 161 -10.40 2.24 27.82
C ALA A 161 -11.88 2.59 27.54
N TRP A 162 -12.72 2.69 28.58
CA TRP A 162 -14.17 2.91 28.44
C TRP A 162 -14.60 4.38 28.39
N ALA A 163 -13.85 5.32 28.97
CA ALA A 163 -14.16 6.75 28.94
C ALA A 163 -14.06 7.40 27.54
N PRO A 164 -13.01 7.15 26.73
CA PRO A 164 -12.96 7.70 25.37
C PRO A 164 -13.85 6.93 24.38
N LEU A 165 -14.43 5.78 24.77
CA LEU A 165 -15.14 4.89 23.85
C LEU A 165 -16.32 5.59 23.15
N ALA A 166 -17.12 6.38 23.86
CA ALA A 166 -18.24 7.11 23.26
C ALA A 166 -17.79 8.15 22.20
N PRO A 167 -16.88 9.11 22.49
CA PRO A 167 -16.39 10.03 21.47
C PRO A 167 -15.57 9.34 20.37
N LEU A 168 -14.87 8.23 20.65
CA LEU A 168 -14.23 7.41 19.60
C LEU A 168 -15.29 6.82 18.65
N LEU A 169 -16.34 6.18 19.15
CA LEU A 169 -17.40 5.62 18.30
C LEU A 169 -18.09 6.70 17.45
N LEU A 170 -18.25 7.92 17.98
CA LEU A 170 -18.74 9.08 17.21
C LEU A 170 -17.73 9.53 16.14
N LEU A 171 -16.42 9.48 16.42
CA LEU A 171 -15.37 9.78 15.44
C LEU A 171 -15.35 8.73 14.31
N TYR A 172 -15.47 7.44 14.65
CA TYR A 172 -15.63 6.36 13.68
C TYR A 172 -16.89 6.53 12.82
N ALA A 173 -18.01 6.94 13.42
CA ALA A 173 -19.24 7.23 12.68
C ALA A 173 -19.12 8.46 11.76
N LEU A 174 -18.41 9.51 12.19
CA LEU A 174 -18.16 10.72 11.39
C LEU A 174 -17.29 10.42 10.16
N THR A 175 -16.19 9.68 10.32
CA THR A 175 -15.33 9.31 9.18
C THR A 175 -15.98 8.23 8.30
N GLY A 176 -16.79 7.33 8.88
CA GLY A 176 -17.64 6.43 8.11
C GLY A 176 -18.69 7.17 7.27
N ALA A 177 -19.30 8.23 7.81
CA ALA A 177 -20.22 9.08 7.04
C ALA A 177 -19.53 9.81 5.87
N LEU A 178 -18.26 10.19 6.02
CA LEU A 178 -17.44 10.69 4.91
C LEU A 178 -17.19 9.60 3.86
N ALA A 179 -16.81 8.39 4.28
CA ALA A 179 -16.56 7.27 3.36
C ALA A 179 -17.79 6.86 2.55
N TYR A 180 -18.97 6.77 3.18
CA TYR A 180 -20.21 6.37 2.51
C TYR A 180 -20.92 7.49 1.75
N ARG A 181 -20.67 8.76 2.07
CA ARG A 181 -21.37 9.93 1.49
C ARG A 181 -20.41 11.12 1.30
N PRO A 182 -19.38 11.02 0.44
CA PRO A 182 -18.41 12.09 0.22
C PRO A 182 -19.08 13.41 -0.24
N ASP A 183 -20.14 13.33 -1.04
CA ASP A 183 -20.87 14.49 -1.57
C ASP A 183 -21.42 15.42 -0.48
N LEU A 184 -21.78 14.87 0.70
CA LEU A 184 -22.27 15.68 1.82
C LEU A 184 -21.21 16.63 2.39
N TRP A 185 -19.94 16.34 2.12
CA TRP A 185 -18.78 17.05 2.66
C TRP A 185 -17.98 17.79 1.57
N ALA A 186 -18.40 17.72 0.31
CA ALA A 186 -17.69 18.25 -0.85
C ALA A 186 -17.69 19.79 -0.97
N SER A 187 -18.56 20.49 -0.22
CA SER A 187 -18.54 21.96 -0.17
C SER A 187 -17.59 22.47 0.91
N ASP A 188 -16.94 23.62 0.70
CA ASP A 188 -15.99 24.22 1.66
C ASP A 188 -16.56 24.33 3.07
N VAL A 189 -17.82 24.77 3.19
CA VAL A 189 -18.51 24.92 4.48
C VAL A 189 -18.73 23.56 5.15
N ALA A 190 -19.15 22.53 4.40
CA ALA A 190 -19.34 21.20 4.96
C ALA A 190 -18.00 20.55 5.34
N GLY A 191 -16.95 20.73 4.53
CA GLY A 191 -15.58 20.32 4.86
C GLY A 191 -15.05 20.99 6.13
N MET A 192 -15.29 22.29 6.31
CA MET A 192 -14.97 22.98 7.57
C MET A 192 -15.74 22.41 8.75
N VAL A 193 -17.04 22.13 8.61
CA VAL A 193 -17.86 21.48 9.65
C VAL A 193 -17.32 20.08 10.00
N PHE A 194 -16.90 19.29 9.01
CA PHE A 194 -16.25 18.00 9.22
C PHE A 194 -14.99 18.14 10.07
N TRP A 195 -14.06 19.02 9.68
CA TRP A 195 -12.79 19.20 10.40
C TRP A 195 -12.97 19.77 11.81
N VAL A 196 -13.94 20.66 12.01
CA VAL A 196 -14.31 21.16 13.35
C VAL A 196 -14.90 20.04 14.20
N ALA A 197 -15.82 19.23 13.66
CA ALA A 197 -16.41 18.10 14.39
C ALA A 197 -15.36 17.04 14.74
N TYR A 198 -14.47 16.69 13.79
CA TYR A 198 -13.34 15.79 13.98
C TYR A 198 -12.40 16.31 15.08
N GLY A 199 -12.03 17.60 15.02
CA GLY A 199 -11.17 18.24 16.02
C GLY A 199 -11.79 18.25 17.41
N VAL A 200 -13.09 18.59 17.52
CA VAL A 200 -13.82 18.58 18.80
C VAL A 200 -13.92 17.17 19.39
N LEU A 201 -14.21 16.15 18.58
CA LEU A 201 -14.26 14.75 19.03
C LEU A 201 -12.87 14.24 19.46
N THR A 202 -11.81 14.54 18.71
CA THR A 202 -10.43 14.20 19.08
C THR A 202 -9.99 14.88 20.38
N LEU A 203 -10.30 16.18 20.55
CA LEU A 203 -10.05 16.90 21.80
C LEU A 203 -10.85 16.30 22.96
N TRP A 204 -12.08 15.85 22.73
CA TRP A 204 -12.89 15.18 23.74
C TRP A 204 -12.28 13.83 24.16
N VAL A 205 -11.83 12.99 23.21
CA VAL A 205 -11.07 11.75 23.49
C VAL A 205 -9.87 12.05 24.39
N LEU A 206 -8.97 12.95 23.96
CA LEU A 206 -7.77 13.30 24.74
C LEU A 206 -8.11 13.85 26.12
N ALA A 207 -9.09 14.75 26.21
CA ALA A 207 -9.52 15.33 27.48
C ALA A 207 -10.09 14.27 28.44
N THR A 208 -10.85 13.28 27.96
CA THR A 208 -11.36 12.20 28.85
C THR A 208 -10.22 11.38 29.44
N MET A 209 -9.21 11.02 28.64
CA MET A 209 -8.04 10.29 29.11
C MET A 209 -7.23 11.10 30.13
N VAL A 210 -7.01 12.41 29.90
CA VAL A 210 -6.35 13.31 30.86
C VAL A 210 -7.15 13.41 32.16
N VAL A 211 -8.46 13.68 32.09
CA VAL A 211 -9.32 13.91 33.26
C VAL A 211 -9.55 12.63 34.08
N VAL A 212 -9.61 11.46 33.45
CA VAL A 212 -9.60 10.16 34.16
C VAL A 212 -8.25 9.96 34.86
N SER A 213 -7.14 10.11 34.13
CA SER A 213 -5.79 9.91 34.69
C SER A 213 -5.49 10.86 35.85
N ALA A 214 -5.88 12.14 35.76
CA ALA A 214 -5.73 13.12 36.82
C ALA A 214 -6.35 12.69 38.16
N ARG A 215 -7.48 11.96 38.14
CA ARG A 215 -8.20 11.50 39.34
C ARG A 215 -7.46 10.40 40.10
N PHE A 216 -6.67 9.60 39.40
CA PHE A 216 -5.82 8.57 39.99
C PHE A 216 -4.42 9.10 40.34
N ILE A 217 -3.83 9.95 39.50
CA ILE A 217 -2.48 10.52 39.68
C ILE A 217 -2.44 11.51 40.85
N ARG A 218 -3.51 12.30 41.06
CA ARG A 218 -3.68 13.25 42.18
C ARG A 218 -2.57 14.31 42.33
N SER A 219 -1.79 14.56 41.27
CA SER A 219 -0.67 15.52 41.25
C SER A 219 -0.64 16.27 39.92
N ARG A 220 -0.82 17.59 39.95
CA ARG A 220 -0.89 18.44 38.74
C ARG A 220 0.34 18.29 37.84
N VAL A 221 1.54 18.25 38.43
CA VAL A 221 2.81 18.11 37.70
C VAL A 221 2.89 16.75 37.00
N ARG A 222 2.63 15.65 37.71
CA ARG A 222 2.66 14.29 37.12
C ARG A 222 1.57 14.09 36.08
N THR A 223 0.38 14.67 36.28
CA THR A 223 -0.68 14.67 35.27
C THR A 223 -0.26 15.42 34.02
N SER A 224 0.41 16.58 34.14
CA SER A 224 0.90 17.34 32.98
C SER A 224 1.94 16.55 32.19
N ILE A 225 2.95 15.97 32.87
CA ILE A 225 3.98 15.13 32.24
C ILE A 225 3.35 13.91 31.55
N PHE A 226 2.44 13.20 32.24
CA PHE A 226 1.71 12.08 31.67
C PHE A 226 0.89 12.48 30.43
N SER A 227 0.23 13.65 30.46
CA SER A 227 -0.61 14.12 29.35
C SER A 227 0.21 14.44 28.11
N VAL A 228 1.38 15.09 28.26
CA VAL A 228 2.31 15.35 27.16
C VAL A 228 2.85 14.03 26.60
N ALA A 229 3.36 13.14 27.46
CA ALA A 229 3.87 11.83 27.02
C ALA A 229 2.79 10.98 26.33
N MET A 230 1.54 11.03 26.81
CA MET A 230 0.40 10.35 26.20
C MET A 230 0.09 10.90 24.80
N ALA A 231 0.06 12.23 24.64
CA ALA A 231 -0.13 12.85 23.33
C ALA A 231 1.01 12.51 22.36
N THR A 232 2.26 12.51 22.82
CA THR A 232 3.41 12.09 22.00
C THR A 232 3.31 10.61 21.59
N VAL A 233 3.00 9.69 22.50
CA VAL A 233 2.86 8.25 22.20
C VAL A 233 1.74 8.00 21.21
N ILE A 234 0.58 8.65 21.37
CA ILE A 234 -0.54 8.54 20.43
C ILE A 234 -0.16 9.12 19.06
N GLY A 235 0.42 10.31 19.00
CA GLY A 235 0.82 10.97 17.75
C GLY A 235 1.89 10.19 16.99
N VAL A 236 2.91 9.66 17.67
CA VAL A 236 3.93 8.79 17.08
C VAL A 236 3.32 7.47 16.59
N GLY A 237 2.35 6.91 17.32
CA GLY A 237 1.59 5.75 16.87
C GLY A 237 0.81 6.00 15.58
N MET A 238 0.08 7.11 15.50
CA MET A 238 -0.66 7.51 14.29
C MET A 238 0.26 7.82 13.10
N TRP A 239 1.50 8.26 13.34
CA TRP A 239 2.47 8.53 12.29
C TRP A 239 3.15 7.26 11.77
N LEU A 240 3.55 6.35 12.66
CA LEU A 240 4.22 5.08 12.31
C LEU A 240 3.28 4.01 11.73
N PHE A 241 2.01 4.01 12.15
CA PHE A 241 1.06 2.94 11.83
C PHE A 241 -0.22 3.53 11.24
N GLN A 242 -0.29 3.51 9.90
CA GLN A 242 -1.48 3.93 9.15
C GLN A 242 -2.43 2.76 8.86
N ASP A 243 -1.92 1.52 8.95
CA ASP A 243 -2.65 0.25 8.83
C ASP A 243 -3.94 0.25 9.68
N GLN A 244 -5.09 -0.12 9.10
CA GLN A 244 -6.38 -0.20 9.79
C GLN A 244 -6.79 -1.66 10.09
N PRO A 245 -7.66 -1.93 11.09
CA PRO A 245 -8.16 -3.28 11.37
C PRO A 245 -9.00 -3.88 10.22
N TRP A 246 -9.60 -3.03 9.38
CA TRP A 246 -10.32 -3.43 8.18
C TRP A 246 -9.77 -2.67 6.99
N GLU A 247 -9.58 -3.38 5.89
CA GLU A 247 -9.22 -2.83 4.58
C GLU A 247 -10.34 -3.18 3.59
N PRO A 248 -10.51 -2.41 2.50
CA PRO A 248 -11.41 -2.81 1.43
C PRO A 248 -11.00 -4.18 0.88
N ASP A 249 -11.96 -5.10 0.83
CA ASP A 249 -11.79 -6.34 0.08
C ASP A 249 -12.04 -5.98 -1.38
N HIS A 250 -10.97 -5.55 -2.05
CA HIS A 250 -10.98 -5.15 -3.45
C HIS A 250 -11.44 -6.31 -4.37
N GLN A 251 -11.28 -7.57 -3.95
CA GLN A 251 -11.76 -8.75 -4.69
C GLN A 251 -13.29 -8.90 -4.58
N GLY A 252 -13.82 -8.79 -3.36
CA GLY A 252 -15.26 -8.81 -3.10
C GLY A 252 -15.99 -7.59 -3.69
N LEU A 253 -15.38 -6.40 -3.64
CA LEU A 253 -15.90 -5.17 -4.26
C LEU A 253 -16.07 -5.33 -5.79
N ALA A 254 -15.10 -5.96 -6.46
CA ALA A 254 -15.20 -6.26 -7.88
C ALA A 254 -16.33 -7.26 -8.19
N ALA A 255 -16.49 -8.30 -7.37
CA ALA A 255 -17.56 -9.30 -7.52
C ALA A 255 -18.97 -8.70 -7.28
N ALA A 256 -19.11 -7.76 -6.33
CA ALA A 256 -20.39 -7.15 -6.00
C ALA A 256 -20.84 -6.02 -6.96
N SER A 257 -19.91 -5.49 -7.76
CA SER A 257 -20.16 -4.35 -8.67
C SER A 257 -20.50 -4.76 -10.10
N ALA A 258 -20.54 -6.08 -10.40
CA ALA A 258 -20.86 -6.60 -11.71
C ALA A 258 -22.36 -6.45 -12.05
N PRO A 259 -22.74 -5.73 -13.12
CA PRO A 259 -24.11 -5.73 -13.60
C PRO A 259 -24.50 -7.11 -14.12
N SER A 260 -25.66 -7.63 -13.71
CA SER A 260 -26.21 -8.87 -14.26
C SER A 260 -26.74 -8.65 -15.69
N GLY A 261 -25.85 -8.79 -16.67
CA GLY A 261 -26.14 -8.76 -18.10
C GLY A 261 -25.15 -9.61 -18.90
N ASP A 262 -25.65 -10.36 -19.88
CA ASP A 262 -24.91 -11.39 -20.63
C ASP A 262 -23.71 -10.86 -21.42
N ALA A 263 -22.49 -11.31 -21.11
CA ALA A 263 -21.33 -11.29 -22.03
C ALA A 263 -20.11 -12.10 -21.52
N GLY A 264 -20.02 -13.38 -21.91
CA GLY A 264 -18.76 -14.16 -21.92
C GLY A 264 -18.10 -14.49 -20.57
N PRO A 265 -17.00 -15.26 -20.57
CA PRO A 265 -16.15 -15.42 -19.39
C PRO A 265 -15.48 -14.08 -19.05
N ALA A 266 -15.61 -13.65 -17.79
CA ALA A 266 -15.04 -12.38 -17.34
C ALA A 266 -13.51 -12.36 -17.53
N PRO A 267 -12.91 -11.21 -17.88
CA PRO A 267 -11.45 -11.07 -17.89
C PRO A 267 -10.89 -11.40 -16.50
N GLN A 268 -9.90 -12.29 -16.46
CA GLN A 268 -9.07 -12.46 -15.28
C GLN A 268 -8.25 -11.18 -15.10
N GLU A 269 -8.60 -10.36 -14.11
CA GLU A 269 -7.76 -9.22 -13.74
C GLU A 269 -6.51 -9.73 -13.01
N PRO A 270 -5.35 -9.10 -13.24
CA PRO A 270 -4.06 -9.68 -12.89
C PRO A 270 -3.89 -9.82 -11.38
N ALA A 271 -3.33 -10.95 -10.96
CA ALA A 271 -2.95 -11.18 -9.57
C ALA A 271 -2.05 -10.05 -9.02
N PRO A 272 -2.06 -9.74 -7.72
CA PRO A 272 -1.12 -8.77 -7.16
C PRO A 272 0.32 -9.29 -7.25
N LEU A 273 1.30 -8.38 -7.45
CA LEU A 273 2.72 -8.74 -7.52
C LEU A 273 3.19 -9.27 -6.15
N ALA A 274 3.68 -10.51 -6.11
CA ALA A 274 4.31 -11.08 -4.92
C ALA A 274 5.79 -10.69 -4.84
N LEU A 275 6.12 -9.63 -4.09
CA LEU A 275 7.52 -9.30 -3.82
C LEU A 275 8.16 -10.35 -2.90
N SER A 276 9.22 -10.98 -3.38
CA SER A 276 10.02 -11.98 -2.66
C SER A 276 11.47 -11.92 -3.13
N GLN A 277 12.40 -12.44 -2.31
CA GLN A 277 13.83 -12.51 -2.67
C GLN A 277 14.05 -13.15 -4.04
N ALA A 278 13.37 -14.27 -4.33
CA ALA A 278 13.46 -14.98 -5.60
C ALA A 278 13.04 -14.12 -6.81
N VAL A 279 12.03 -13.24 -6.65
CA VAL A 279 11.63 -12.30 -7.70
C VAL A 279 12.70 -11.24 -7.94
N PHE A 280 13.32 -10.68 -6.90
CA PHE A 280 14.41 -9.71 -7.04
C PHE A 280 15.67 -10.33 -7.66
N GLU A 281 16.05 -11.54 -7.25
CA GLU A 281 17.17 -12.29 -7.85
C GLU A 281 16.89 -12.63 -9.32
N ASN A 282 15.67 -13.10 -9.64
CA ASN A 282 15.30 -13.37 -11.03
C ASN A 282 15.25 -12.10 -11.89
N GLN A 283 14.84 -10.95 -11.36
CA GLN A 283 14.90 -9.67 -12.08
C GLN A 283 16.33 -9.28 -12.46
N GLN A 284 17.32 -9.54 -11.58
CA GLN A 284 18.75 -9.34 -11.90
C GLN A 284 19.21 -10.34 -12.98
N ALA A 285 18.88 -11.62 -12.84
CA ALA A 285 19.25 -12.65 -13.80
C ALA A 285 18.54 -12.52 -15.17
N LEU A 286 17.32 -11.97 -15.22
CA LEU A 286 16.62 -11.59 -16.45
C LEU A 286 17.37 -10.47 -17.17
N TRP A 287 17.71 -9.41 -16.44
CA TRP A 287 18.43 -8.26 -16.97
C TRP A 287 19.76 -8.66 -17.61
N GLU A 288 20.57 -9.45 -16.90
CA GLU A 288 21.85 -9.93 -17.43
C GLU A 288 21.68 -10.77 -18.69
N ARG A 289 20.74 -11.72 -18.70
CA ARG A 289 20.44 -12.56 -19.88
C ARG A 289 19.99 -11.73 -21.08
N GLN A 290 19.08 -10.78 -20.88
CA GLN A 290 18.56 -9.92 -21.94
C GLN A 290 19.67 -9.05 -22.55
N VAL A 291 20.49 -8.39 -21.74
CA VAL A 291 21.57 -7.51 -22.22
C VAL A 291 22.70 -8.30 -22.90
N GLN A 292 23.04 -9.49 -22.40
CA GLN A 292 24.04 -10.35 -23.04
C GLN A 292 23.57 -10.84 -24.41
N ALA A 293 22.28 -11.19 -24.53
CA ALA A 293 21.69 -11.72 -25.76
C ALA A 293 21.54 -10.69 -26.91
N LEU A 294 21.61 -9.38 -26.64
CA LEU A 294 21.56 -8.35 -27.68
C LEU A 294 22.67 -8.55 -28.74
N PRO A 295 22.34 -8.64 -30.04
CA PRO A 295 23.32 -8.60 -31.12
C PRO A 295 24.04 -7.24 -31.19
N ALA A 296 25.31 -7.26 -31.59
CA ALA A 296 26.00 -6.04 -32.05
C ALA A 296 25.50 -5.61 -33.44
N GLY A 297 25.72 -4.35 -33.80
CA GLY A 297 25.41 -3.82 -35.12
C GLY A 297 26.15 -4.57 -36.24
N ARG A 298 25.55 -4.61 -37.43
CA ARG A 298 26.13 -5.16 -38.66
C ARG A 298 26.72 -4.04 -39.51
N ASP A 299 28.04 -4.07 -39.71
CA ASP A 299 28.79 -3.06 -40.46
C ASP A 299 28.11 -2.64 -41.78
N GLY A 300 27.93 -1.34 -41.98
CA GLY A 300 27.42 -0.75 -43.21
C GLY A 300 25.91 -0.88 -43.44
N MET A 301 25.12 -1.33 -42.45
CA MET A 301 23.66 -1.41 -42.55
C MET A 301 22.99 -0.63 -41.42
N VAL A 302 22.03 0.24 -41.76
CA VAL A 302 21.15 0.92 -40.79
C VAL A 302 20.23 -0.11 -40.13
N GLU A 303 20.45 -0.37 -38.85
CA GLU A 303 19.67 -1.32 -38.05
C GLU A 303 18.64 -0.61 -37.17
N VAL A 304 17.67 -1.40 -36.69
CA VAL A 304 16.68 -0.97 -35.69
C VAL A 304 16.97 -1.66 -34.38
N TYR A 305 17.18 -0.85 -33.35
CA TYR A 305 17.17 -1.28 -31.96
C TYR A 305 15.87 -0.81 -31.32
N GLY A 306 15.19 -1.70 -30.59
CA GLY A 306 13.87 -1.44 -30.03
C GLY A 306 13.89 -1.33 -28.50
N LEU A 307 13.12 -0.39 -27.97
CA LEU A 307 12.84 -0.27 -26.55
C LEU A 307 11.34 -0.08 -26.35
N VAL A 308 10.68 -1.10 -25.81
CA VAL A 308 9.25 -1.07 -25.53
C VAL A 308 9.05 -0.98 -24.01
N PHE A 309 8.27 0.01 -23.56
CA PHE A 309 8.12 0.37 -22.15
C PHE A 309 6.65 0.51 -21.75
N ALA A 310 6.17 -0.40 -20.90
CA ALA A 310 4.81 -0.39 -20.34
C ALA A 310 4.85 -0.40 -18.81
N PRO A 311 4.86 0.78 -18.15
CA PRO A 311 5.10 0.91 -16.71
C PRO A 311 3.87 0.75 -15.81
N TYR A 312 2.66 0.55 -16.35
CA TYR A 312 1.41 0.54 -15.57
C TYR A 312 0.77 -0.85 -15.51
N ALA A 313 0.97 -1.54 -14.39
CA ALA A 313 0.61 -2.96 -14.22
C ALA A 313 -0.89 -3.27 -14.10
N SER A 314 -1.72 -2.31 -13.71
CA SER A 314 -3.12 -2.60 -13.35
C SER A 314 -4.03 -2.88 -14.54
N GLU A 315 -3.59 -2.62 -15.78
CA GLU A 315 -4.44 -2.77 -16.96
C GLU A 315 -3.78 -3.61 -18.06
N ASN A 316 -4.49 -4.67 -18.46
CA ASN A 316 -4.04 -5.62 -19.48
C ASN A 316 -3.81 -4.99 -20.87
N VAL A 317 -4.37 -3.81 -21.17
CA VAL A 317 -4.20 -3.15 -22.47
C VAL A 317 -2.74 -2.78 -22.72
N PHE A 318 -2.03 -2.26 -21.72
CA PHE A 318 -0.62 -1.85 -21.86
C PHE A 318 0.29 -3.06 -22.06
N ARG A 319 0.00 -4.19 -21.41
CA ARG A 319 0.65 -5.49 -21.67
C ARG A 319 0.42 -5.92 -23.13
N ARG A 320 -0.83 -6.05 -23.56
CA ARG A 320 -1.18 -6.51 -24.92
C ARG A 320 -0.55 -5.62 -26.01
N GLU A 321 -0.63 -4.32 -25.83
CA GLU A 321 -0.13 -3.33 -26.78
C GLU A 321 1.40 -3.32 -26.85
N SER A 322 2.10 -3.33 -25.72
CA SER A 322 3.56 -3.39 -25.69
C SER A 322 4.08 -4.71 -26.28
N THR A 323 3.47 -5.86 -25.95
CA THR A 323 3.80 -7.14 -26.59
C THR A 323 3.59 -7.07 -28.11
N MET A 324 2.48 -6.51 -28.57
CA MET A 324 2.17 -6.38 -30.01
C MET A 324 3.20 -5.51 -30.75
N VAL A 325 3.62 -4.37 -30.18
CA VAL A 325 4.66 -3.52 -30.78
C VAL A 325 6.04 -4.20 -30.73
N SER A 326 6.37 -4.89 -29.64
CA SER A 326 7.61 -5.67 -29.52
C SER A 326 7.72 -6.74 -30.62
N THR A 327 6.62 -7.46 -30.88
CA THR A 327 6.55 -8.43 -31.99
C THR A 327 6.67 -7.74 -33.36
N LEU A 328 5.95 -6.63 -33.58
CA LEU A 328 6.00 -5.89 -34.85
C LEU A 328 7.43 -5.44 -35.21
N LEU A 329 8.18 -4.88 -34.26
CA LEU A 329 9.55 -4.43 -34.50
C LEU A 329 10.47 -5.61 -34.87
N GLN A 330 10.34 -6.74 -34.17
CA GLN A 330 11.13 -7.94 -34.44
C GLN A 330 10.81 -8.55 -35.81
N GLU A 331 9.53 -8.63 -36.18
CA GLU A 331 9.06 -9.26 -37.43
C GLU A 331 9.24 -8.37 -38.67
N ARG A 332 9.01 -7.06 -38.57
CA ARG A 332 8.92 -6.15 -39.73
C ARG A 332 10.08 -5.16 -39.86
N PHE A 333 10.81 -4.88 -38.78
CA PHE A 333 11.87 -3.87 -38.78
C PHE A 333 13.28 -4.48 -38.64
N ASP A 334 13.44 -5.79 -38.84
CA ASP A 334 14.73 -6.50 -38.79
C ASP A 334 15.43 -6.36 -37.40
N ALA A 335 14.61 -6.18 -36.36
CA ALA A 335 15.02 -5.98 -34.97
C ALA A 335 14.96 -7.28 -34.14
N GLN A 336 14.91 -8.46 -34.76
CA GLN A 336 14.88 -9.74 -34.05
C GLN A 336 16.08 -9.86 -33.10
N GLY A 337 15.81 -10.10 -31.81
CA GLY A 337 16.85 -10.11 -30.75
C GLY A 337 17.40 -8.73 -30.35
N ARG A 338 16.99 -7.63 -31.01
CA ARG A 338 17.42 -6.24 -30.72
C ARG A 338 16.36 -5.39 -30.02
N VAL A 339 15.29 -6.00 -29.54
CA VAL A 339 14.24 -5.33 -28.77
C VAL A 339 14.34 -5.67 -27.29
N LEU A 340 14.54 -4.66 -26.44
CA LEU A 340 14.30 -4.78 -24.99
C LEU A 340 12.84 -4.41 -24.70
N HIS A 341 12.12 -5.30 -24.04
CA HIS A 341 10.74 -5.09 -23.63
C HIS A 341 10.67 -5.05 -22.11
N LEU A 342 10.48 -3.84 -21.58
CA LEU A 342 10.27 -3.56 -20.17
C LEU A 342 8.77 -3.50 -19.90
N LEU A 343 8.29 -4.30 -18.95
CA LEU A 343 6.87 -4.45 -18.66
C LEU A 343 6.63 -4.61 -17.16
N ASN A 344 5.77 -3.77 -16.60
CA ASN A 344 5.19 -3.98 -15.28
C ASN A 344 3.87 -4.74 -15.46
N HIS A 345 3.82 -5.98 -15.00
CA HIS A 345 2.60 -6.79 -14.88
C HIS A 345 2.93 -8.00 -14.00
N ALA A 346 2.04 -8.38 -13.07
CA ALA A 346 2.38 -9.39 -12.07
C ALA A 346 2.68 -10.77 -12.68
N GLU A 347 1.89 -11.17 -13.68
CA GLU A 347 2.08 -12.41 -14.45
C GLU A 347 3.33 -12.40 -15.36
N THR A 348 4.11 -11.32 -15.40
CA THR A 348 5.33 -11.23 -16.24
C THR A 348 6.59 -10.87 -15.46
N ALA A 349 6.52 -10.81 -14.12
CA ALA A 349 7.67 -10.50 -13.27
C ALA A 349 8.78 -11.58 -13.28
N ASP A 350 8.50 -12.74 -13.87
CA ASP A 350 9.40 -13.85 -14.08
C ASP A 350 10.05 -13.89 -15.49
N THR A 351 9.48 -13.16 -16.45
CA THR A 351 9.80 -13.22 -17.89
C THR A 351 10.27 -11.89 -18.48
N HIS A 352 9.87 -10.76 -17.90
CA HIS A 352 10.19 -9.41 -18.37
C HIS A 352 10.88 -8.61 -17.27
N ALA A 353 11.85 -7.78 -17.63
CA ALA A 353 12.42 -6.82 -16.69
C ALA A 353 11.40 -5.70 -16.40
N TRP A 354 11.31 -5.28 -15.14
CA TRP A 354 10.35 -4.25 -14.73
C TRP A 354 10.56 -2.92 -15.47
N ALA A 355 9.47 -2.32 -15.92
CA ALA A 355 9.41 -0.97 -16.49
C ALA A 355 9.49 0.09 -15.38
N THR A 356 10.71 0.34 -14.90
CA THR A 356 11.05 1.42 -13.98
C THR A 356 11.90 2.48 -14.69
N PRO A 357 11.94 3.74 -14.23
CA PRO A 357 12.82 4.76 -14.82
C PRO A 357 14.30 4.39 -14.79
N GLN A 358 14.74 3.65 -13.77
CA GLN A 358 16.11 3.15 -13.65
C GLN A 358 16.41 2.07 -14.70
N ASN A 359 15.48 1.14 -14.93
CA ASN A 359 15.64 0.14 -16.00
C ASN A 359 15.50 0.76 -17.40
N LEU A 360 14.69 1.83 -17.56
CA LEU A 360 14.61 2.61 -18.79
C LEU A 360 15.98 3.21 -19.16
N GLN A 361 16.63 3.92 -18.23
CA GLN A 361 17.98 4.46 -18.43
C GLN A 361 18.98 3.34 -18.76
N ARG A 362 18.97 2.25 -17.98
CA ARG A 362 19.86 1.10 -18.22
C ARG A 362 19.65 0.46 -19.59
N ALA A 363 18.40 0.37 -20.06
CA ALA A 363 18.06 -0.20 -21.37
C ALA A 363 18.54 0.69 -22.51
N ILE A 364 18.35 2.02 -22.41
CA ILE A 364 18.90 2.98 -23.37
C ILE A 364 20.42 2.85 -23.44
N THR A 365 21.12 2.81 -22.30
CA THR A 365 22.57 2.61 -22.25
C THR A 365 23.03 1.27 -22.83
N ALA A 366 22.32 0.18 -22.52
CA ALA A 366 22.65 -1.16 -23.03
C ALA A 366 22.48 -1.26 -24.55
N LEU A 367 21.43 -0.64 -25.12
CA LEU A 367 21.22 -0.58 -26.57
C LEU A 367 22.28 0.31 -27.24
N ALA A 368 22.59 1.48 -26.67
CA ALA A 368 23.62 2.41 -27.16
C ALA A 368 25.03 1.79 -27.26
N GLN A 369 25.33 0.79 -26.43
CA GLN A 369 26.59 0.03 -26.45
C GLN A 369 26.67 -1.00 -27.57
N ARG A 370 25.53 -1.39 -28.18
CA ARG A 370 25.46 -2.37 -29.27
C ARG A 370 25.27 -1.73 -30.64
N MET A 371 24.62 -0.56 -30.67
CA MET A 371 24.38 0.26 -31.86
C MET A 371 25.66 0.88 -32.43
N ASP A 372 25.74 0.96 -33.76
CA ASP A 372 26.46 2.05 -34.42
C ASP A 372 25.64 3.33 -34.27
N ARG A 373 25.99 4.15 -33.29
CA ARG A 373 25.31 5.40 -32.99
C ARG A 373 25.34 6.44 -34.13
N ASP A 374 26.18 6.27 -35.16
CA ASP A 374 26.21 7.18 -36.33
C ASP A 374 25.13 6.83 -37.37
N SER A 375 24.69 5.57 -37.44
CA SER A 375 23.79 5.07 -38.50
C SER A 375 22.51 4.40 -37.99
N ASP A 376 22.55 3.68 -36.87
CA ASP A 376 21.41 2.92 -36.33
C ASP A 376 20.32 3.79 -35.72
N VAL A 377 19.07 3.30 -35.79
CA VAL A 377 17.88 3.96 -35.26
C VAL A 377 17.42 3.27 -33.98
N LEU A 378 17.27 4.05 -32.89
CA LEU A 378 16.58 3.60 -31.68
C LEU A 378 15.08 3.91 -31.80
N VAL A 379 14.25 2.88 -31.82
CA VAL A 379 12.78 2.98 -31.80
C VAL A 379 12.28 2.73 -30.37
N ILE A 380 11.68 3.75 -29.76
CA ILE A 380 11.11 3.72 -28.41
C ILE A 380 9.59 3.78 -28.51
N TYR A 381 8.92 2.80 -27.91
CA TYR A 381 7.47 2.79 -27.77
C TYR A 381 7.09 2.78 -26.28
N MET A 382 6.32 3.78 -25.86
CA MET A 382 5.88 3.96 -24.48
C MET A 382 4.35 3.94 -24.44
N THR A 383 3.75 3.15 -23.56
CA THR A 383 2.30 3.10 -23.39
C THR A 383 1.89 3.04 -21.91
N SER A 384 1.02 3.96 -21.51
CA SER A 384 0.50 4.10 -20.13
C SER A 384 -0.63 5.13 -20.07
N HIS A 385 -1.14 5.42 -18.88
CA HIS A 385 -1.82 6.68 -18.60
C HIS A 385 -0.85 7.87 -18.68
N GLY A 386 -1.38 9.03 -19.06
CA GLY A 386 -0.66 10.30 -19.07
C GLY A 386 -1.40 11.36 -18.25
N ALA A 387 -0.65 12.20 -17.54
CA ALA A 387 -1.18 13.26 -16.71
C ALA A 387 -1.05 14.65 -17.37
N ARG A 388 -1.78 15.66 -16.86
CA ARG A 388 -1.80 17.03 -17.44
C ARG A 388 -0.48 17.78 -17.35
N ASN A 389 0.43 17.35 -16.48
CA ASN A 389 1.83 17.77 -16.39
C ASN A 389 2.76 16.95 -17.31
N HIS A 390 2.18 16.17 -18.24
CA HIS A 390 2.87 15.31 -19.21
C HIS A 390 3.66 14.14 -18.60
N GLU A 391 3.49 13.83 -17.32
CA GLU A 391 4.04 12.61 -16.73
C GLU A 391 3.38 11.36 -17.33
N LEU A 392 4.20 10.37 -17.71
CA LEU A 392 3.76 9.02 -18.00
C LEU A 392 3.63 8.25 -16.68
N ALA A 393 2.41 7.85 -16.33
CA ALA A 393 2.13 7.16 -15.07
C ALA A 393 2.86 5.82 -15.00
N ALA A 394 3.30 5.43 -13.81
CA ALA A 394 3.89 4.12 -13.53
C ALA A 394 3.23 3.51 -12.29
N SER A 395 3.03 2.19 -12.28
CA SER A 395 2.47 1.48 -11.14
C SER A 395 2.85 -0.01 -11.19
N HIS A 396 3.36 -0.57 -10.09
CA HIS A 396 3.54 -2.02 -9.98
C HIS A 396 3.38 -2.53 -8.53
N TRP A 397 2.31 -2.09 -7.85
CA TRP A 397 2.07 -2.41 -6.44
C TRP A 397 2.30 -3.89 -6.07
N PRO A 398 3.06 -4.19 -5.00
CA PRO A 398 3.61 -3.28 -3.99
C PRO A 398 5.01 -2.73 -4.28
N LEU A 399 5.52 -2.85 -5.52
CA LEU A 399 6.72 -2.11 -5.93
C LEU A 399 6.36 -0.65 -6.19
N GLU A 400 7.03 0.26 -5.48
CA GLU A 400 6.98 1.70 -5.76
C GLU A 400 7.74 1.99 -7.05
N VAL A 401 7.07 2.61 -8.02
CA VAL A 401 7.67 3.00 -9.30
C VAL A 401 7.32 4.46 -9.58
N PRO A 402 8.28 5.39 -9.65
CA PRO A 402 8.01 6.77 -10.00
C PRO A 402 7.63 6.91 -11.49
N PRO A 403 6.83 7.94 -11.86
CA PRO A 403 6.49 8.22 -13.25
C PRO A 403 7.73 8.60 -14.07
N VAL A 404 7.57 8.67 -15.40
CA VAL A 404 8.61 9.16 -16.32
C VAL A 404 8.16 10.48 -16.94
N THR A 405 9.04 11.48 -16.95
CA THR A 405 8.83 12.77 -17.65
C THR A 405 9.55 12.78 -19.01
N PRO A 406 9.14 13.64 -19.98
CA PRO A 406 9.86 13.79 -21.24
C PRO A 406 11.30 14.31 -21.05
N GLU A 407 11.57 15.14 -20.04
CA GLU A 407 12.91 15.63 -19.71
C GLU A 407 13.83 14.50 -19.19
N MET A 408 13.28 13.58 -18.38
CA MET A 408 14.01 12.39 -17.94
C MET A 408 14.45 11.54 -19.14
N LEU A 409 13.51 11.23 -20.06
CA LEU A 409 13.84 10.48 -21.27
C LEU A 409 14.86 11.24 -22.13
N ARG A 410 14.70 12.56 -22.29
CA ARG A 410 15.62 13.41 -23.03
C ARG A 410 17.05 13.30 -22.49
N ALA A 411 17.22 13.43 -21.17
CA ALA A 411 18.51 13.33 -20.51
C ALA A 411 19.15 11.94 -20.71
N MET A 412 18.38 10.86 -20.55
CA MET A 412 18.87 9.48 -20.75
C MET A 412 19.37 9.24 -22.19
N LEU A 413 18.69 9.79 -23.19
CA LEU A 413 19.05 9.64 -24.61
C LEU A 413 20.29 10.45 -24.99
N ASP A 414 20.41 11.66 -24.45
CA ASP A 414 21.57 12.53 -24.67
C ASP A 414 22.81 11.98 -23.95
N GLU A 415 22.68 11.48 -22.71
CA GLU A 415 23.76 10.84 -21.93
C GLU A 415 24.29 9.57 -22.63
N ALA A 416 23.40 8.74 -23.18
CA ALA A 416 23.78 7.56 -23.95
C ALA A 416 24.33 7.87 -25.36
N GLY A 417 24.26 9.12 -25.81
CA GLY A 417 24.72 9.55 -27.13
C GLY A 417 23.90 8.96 -28.30
N ILE A 418 22.61 8.69 -28.10
CA ILE A 418 21.72 8.24 -29.16
C ILE A 418 21.42 9.41 -30.10
N ARG A 419 21.77 9.29 -31.39
CA ARG A 419 21.48 10.32 -32.40
C ARG A 419 20.12 10.12 -33.05
N HIS A 420 19.94 9.01 -33.77
CA HIS A 420 18.72 8.77 -34.54
C HIS A 420 17.63 8.12 -33.67
N ARG A 421 16.52 8.85 -33.47
CA ARG A 421 15.46 8.48 -32.51
C ARG A 421 14.11 8.42 -33.20
N VAL A 422 13.35 7.35 -33.00
CA VAL A 422 11.91 7.29 -33.27
C VAL A 422 11.22 7.07 -31.94
N ILE A 423 10.43 8.02 -31.46
CA ILE A 423 9.78 7.96 -30.15
C ILE A 423 8.27 8.01 -30.34
N ALA A 424 7.54 7.04 -29.80
CA ALA A 424 6.10 6.97 -29.87
C ALA A 424 5.50 6.86 -28.46
N VAL A 425 4.66 7.84 -28.10
CA VAL A 425 4.06 7.94 -26.76
C VAL A 425 2.54 7.76 -26.84
N SER A 426 2.08 6.58 -26.42
CA SER A 426 0.67 6.22 -26.32
C SER A 426 0.13 6.55 -24.93
N ALA A 427 -0.26 7.81 -24.72
CA ALA A 427 -0.80 8.32 -23.46
C ALA A 427 -1.66 9.59 -23.66
N CYS A 428 -2.47 9.93 -22.65
CA CYS A 428 -3.20 11.20 -22.60
C CYS A 428 -2.23 12.38 -22.46
N PHE A 429 -2.58 13.56 -23.01
CA PHE A 429 -1.76 14.77 -22.96
C PHE A 429 -0.34 14.60 -23.55
N SER A 430 -0.13 13.58 -24.40
CA SER A 430 1.19 13.16 -24.85
C SER A 430 1.88 14.15 -25.79
N GLY A 431 1.16 15.08 -26.42
CA GLY A 431 1.74 16.15 -27.24
C GLY A 431 2.77 17.01 -26.49
N GLY A 432 2.67 17.10 -25.16
CA GLY A 432 3.68 17.75 -24.31
C GLY A 432 5.06 17.07 -24.32
N TRP A 433 5.17 15.86 -24.86
CA TRP A 433 6.46 15.17 -25.04
C TRP A 433 7.23 15.65 -26.26
N ILE A 434 6.60 16.37 -27.21
CA ILE A 434 7.26 16.76 -28.46
C ILE A 434 8.36 17.79 -28.22
N GLU A 435 8.06 18.89 -27.52
CA GLU A 435 9.02 20.00 -27.37
C GLU A 435 10.33 19.60 -26.66
N PRO A 436 10.32 18.88 -25.52
CA PRO A 436 11.57 18.52 -24.82
C PRO A 436 12.43 17.49 -25.59
N LEU A 437 11.79 16.63 -26.39
CA LEU A 437 12.45 15.57 -27.15
C LEU A 437 12.84 15.97 -28.57
N ALA A 438 12.29 17.06 -29.10
CA ALA A 438 12.49 17.47 -30.49
C ALA A 438 13.95 17.86 -30.78
N THR A 439 14.48 17.25 -31.84
CA THR A 439 15.79 17.49 -32.43
C THR A 439 15.70 17.30 -33.95
N ASP A 440 16.75 17.67 -34.68
CA ASP A 440 16.89 17.35 -36.10
C ASP A 440 16.97 15.84 -36.38
N SER A 441 17.42 15.04 -35.41
CA SER A 441 17.65 13.59 -35.53
C SER A 441 16.56 12.74 -34.84
N SER A 442 15.42 13.35 -34.48
CA SER A 442 14.29 12.66 -33.85
C SER A 442 13.01 12.75 -34.68
N LEU A 443 12.30 11.63 -34.81
CA LEU A 443 10.88 11.56 -35.16
C LEU A 443 10.10 11.26 -33.86
N ILE A 444 9.04 12.01 -33.59
CA ILE A 444 8.22 11.85 -32.37
C ILE A 444 6.76 11.75 -32.78
N MET A 445 6.05 10.75 -32.28
CA MET A 445 4.61 10.54 -32.50
C MET A 445 3.90 10.46 -31.16
N THR A 446 2.73 11.08 -31.06
CA THR A 446 1.94 11.16 -29.82
C THR A 446 0.50 10.75 -30.08
N ALA A 447 -0.12 10.07 -29.11
CA ALA A 447 -1.50 9.61 -29.23
C ALA A 447 -2.55 10.70 -29.04
N ALA A 448 -2.16 11.85 -28.47
CA ALA A 448 -2.98 13.03 -28.33
C ALA A 448 -2.10 14.29 -28.36
N ASP A 449 -2.70 15.47 -28.52
CA ASP A 449 -2.01 16.73 -28.26
C ASP A 449 -1.76 16.97 -26.75
N ALA A 450 -1.16 18.11 -26.40
CA ALA A 450 -0.83 18.44 -25.00
C ALA A 450 -2.05 18.74 -24.09
N THR A 451 -3.26 18.87 -24.66
CA THR A 451 -4.46 19.36 -23.98
C THR A 451 -5.62 18.38 -23.92
N HIS A 452 -5.63 17.35 -24.77
CA HIS A 452 -6.69 16.34 -24.87
C HIS A 452 -6.28 14.96 -24.32
N THR A 453 -7.26 14.13 -23.98
CA THR A 453 -7.02 12.71 -23.65
C THR A 453 -6.88 11.87 -24.92
N SER A 454 -6.13 10.76 -24.83
CA SER A 454 -6.14 9.68 -25.83
C SER A 454 -7.20 8.63 -25.47
N TYR A 455 -7.58 7.77 -26.42
CA TYR A 455 -8.70 6.85 -26.23
C TYR A 455 -8.35 5.35 -26.36
N GLY A 456 -9.15 4.50 -25.70
CA GLY A 456 -9.02 3.04 -25.75
C GLY A 456 -8.14 2.41 -24.66
N CYS A 457 -7.89 3.11 -23.54
CA CYS A 457 -7.10 2.58 -22.42
C CYS A 457 -7.90 1.72 -21.41
N GLY A 458 -9.24 1.67 -21.50
CA GLY A 458 -10.06 0.96 -20.49
C GLY A 458 -9.87 -0.57 -20.51
N THR A 459 -10.10 -1.22 -19.36
CA THR A 459 -9.83 -2.66 -19.10
C THR A 459 -10.32 -3.65 -20.17
N ARG A 460 -11.46 -3.37 -20.82
CA ARG A 460 -12.06 -4.19 -21.90
C ARG A 460 -11.47 -3.94 -23.30
N SER A 461 -10.63 -2.92 -23.47
CA SER A 461 -10.03 -2.55 -24.76
C SER A 461 -8.83 -3.44 -25.08
N GLU A 462 -8.82 -4.15 -26.20
CA GLU A 462 -7.68 -5.02 -26.54
C GLU A 462 -6.38 -4.23 -26.72
N LEU A 463 -6.47 -3.05 -27.35
CA LEU A 463 -5.40 -2.11 -27.71
C LEU A 463 -5.96 -0.68 -27.64
N THR A 464 -5.11 0.32 -27.40
CA THR A 464 -5.52 1.74 -27.55
C THR A 464 -5.82 2.06 -29.01
N PHE A 465 -6.54 3.15 -29.28
CA PHE A 465 -6.85 3.53 -30.66
C PHE A 465 -5.59 3.92 -31.45
N PHE A 466 -4.63 4.57 -30.79
CA PHE A 466 -3.35 4.94 -31.39
C PHE A 466 -2.47 3.73 -31.71
N GLY A 467 -2.22 2.85 -30.72
CA GLY A 467 -1.43 1.64 -30.92
C GLY A 467 -2.08 0.69 -31.93
N ARG A 468 -3.41 0.59 -31.93
CA ARG A 468 -4.15 -0.17 -32.95
C ARG A 468 -3.98 0.43 -34.35
N ALA A 469 -4.21 1.74 -34.52
CA ALA A 469 -4.16 2.36 -35.83
C ALA A 469 -2.72 2.40 -36.39
N VAL A 470 -1.77 3.01 -35.67
CA VAL A 470 -0.40 3.20 -36.19
C VAL A 470 0.33 1.87 -36.29
N PHE A 471 0.41 1.09 -35.20
CA PHE A 471 1.30 -0.07 -35.11
C PHE A 471 0.65 -1.37 -35.58
N HIS A 472 -0.56 -1.68 -35.11
CA HIS A 472 -1.22 -2.93 -35.49
C HIS A 472 -1.73 -2.92 -36.95
N GLU A 473 -2.20 -1.78 -37.45
CA GLU A 473 -2.84 -1.69 -38.77
C GLU A 473 -1.93 -1.09 -39.85
N GLN A 474 -1.42 0.14 -39.67
CA GLN A 474 -0.71 0.84 -40.75
C GLN A 474 0.75 0.37 -40.92
N LEU A 475 1.52 0.20 -39.85
CA LEU A 475 2.91 -0.32 -39.93
C LEU A 475 3.02 -1.80 -40.32
N ARG A 476 1.89 -2.52 -40.48
CA ARG A 476 1.86 -3.82 -41.16
C ARG A 476 1.78 -3.72 -42.69
N GLN A 477 1.49 -2.54 -43.23
CA GLN A 477 1.31 -2.26 -44.66
C GLN A 477 2.46 -1.44 -45.26
N THR A 478 3.18 -0.66 -44.44
CA THR A 478 4.35 0.15 -44.84
C THR A 478 5.45 0.08 -43.77
N HIS A 479 6.69 0.33 -44.17
CA HIS A 479 7.82 0.52 -43.23
C HIS A 479 8.05 2.01 -42.90
N SER A 480 7.29 2.93 -43.50
CA SER A 480 7.36 4.37 -43.22
C SER A 480 6.51 4.76 -42.01
N PHE A 481 7.17 5.22 -40.94
CA PHE A 481 6.50 5.77 -39.75
C PHE A 481 5.62 6.98 -40.08
N THR A 482 6.09 7.86 -40.97
CA THR A 482 5.35 9.08 -41.36
C THR A 482 4.09 8.76 -42.17
N GLU A 483 4.19 7.82 -43.12
CA GLU A 483 3.04 7.36 -43.91
C GLU A 483 2.02 6.63 -43.03
N ALA A 484 2.49 5.74 -42.15
CA ALA A 484 1.64 5.01 -41.23
C ALA A 484 0.89 5.94 -40.26
N PHE A 485 1.57 6.95 -39.72
CA PHE A 485 0.95 7.96 -38.88
C PHE A 485 -0.10 8.76 -39.65
N ALA A 486 0.23 9.26 -40.84
CA ALA A 486 -0.69 10.04 -41.68
C ALA A 486 -1.97 9.25 -42.05
N LYS A 487 -1.84 7.94 -42.31
CA LYS A 487 -2.97 7.03 -42.53
C LYS A 487 -3.76 6.69 -41.26
N ALA A 488 -3.12 6.70 -40.09
CA ALA A 488 -3.75 6.37 -38.81
C ALA A 488 -4.62 7.51 -38.26
N VAL A 489 -4.20 8.78 -38.40
CA VAL A 489 -4.92 9.97 -37.90
C VAL A 489 -6.43 9.98 -38.25
N PRO A 490 -6.86 9.83 -39.53
CA PRO A 490 -8.30 9.81 -39.86
C PRO A 490 -9.04 8.59 -39.28
N VAL A 491 -8.36 7.45 -39.14
CA VAL A 491 -8.94 6.23 -38.54
C VAL A 491 -9.16 6.41 -37.04
N ILE A 492 -8.23 7.07 -36.34
CA ILE A 492 -8.38 7.42 -34.92
C ILE A 492 -9.55 8.40 -34.75
N ALA A 493 -9.61 9.46 -35.56
CA ALA A 493 -10.69 10.45 -35.52
C ALA A 493 -12.07 9.81 -35.69
N GLN A 494 -12.23 8.93 -36.69
CA GLN A 494 -13.47 8.20 -36.91
C GLN A 494 -13.85 7.34 -35.69
N ARG A 495 -12.91 6.54 -35.16
CA ARG A 495 -13.16 5.66 -34.01
C ARG A 495 -13.54 6.43 -32.74
N GLU A 496 -12.93 7.59 -32.49
CA GLU A 496 -13.26 8.42 -31.31
C GLU A 496 -14.66 9.04 -31.40
N VAL A 497 -15.10 9.42 -32.61
CA VAL A 497 -16.47 9.86 -32.87
C VAL A 497 -17.46 8.71 -32.70
N GLU A 498 -17.17 7.54 -33.28
CA GLU A 498 -18.01 6.33 -33.15
C GLU A 498 -18.11 5.83 -31.70
N ALA A 499 -17.06 6.02 -30.90
CA ALA A 499 -17.02 5.65 -29.48
C ALA A 499 -17.57 6.74 -28.53
N GLY A 500 -18.00 7.90 -29.05
CA GLY A 500 -18.64 8.95 -28.26
C GLY A 500 -17.71 9.71 -27.30
N LYS A 501 -16.44 9.93 -27.67
CA LYS A 501 -15.45 10.62 -26.82
C LYS A 501 -15.88 12.07 -26.51
N GLU A 502 -16.08 12.36 -25.22
CA GLU A 502 -16.70 13.63 -24.77
C GLU A 502 -15.77 14.85 -24.82
N ASP A 503 -14.45 14.67 -24.67
CA ASP A 503 -13.46 15.76 -24.72
C ASP A 503 -12.92 16.04 -26.13
N GLY A 504 -13.63 15.61 -27.18
CA GLY A 504 -13.28 15.87 -28.57
C GLY A 504 -12.15 14.98 -29.11
N PHE A 505 -11.69 15.28 -30.33
CA PHE A 505 -10.65 14.51 -31.00
C PHE A 505 -9.31 14.63 -30.25
N SER A 506 -8.65 13.50 -29.98
CA SER A 506 -7.33 13.44 -29.33
C SER A 506 -6.26 14.25 -30.06
N ASN A 507 -6.42 14.46 -31.37
CA ASN A 507 -5.50 15.22 -32.22
C ASN A 507 -4.04 14.71 -32.14
N PRO A 508 -3.78 13.45 -32.55
CA PRO A 508 -2.43 12.88 -32.55
C PRO A 508 -1.45 13.77 -33.30
N GLN A 509 -0.26 14.02 -32.72
CA GLN A 509 0.75 14.91 -33.30
C GLN A 509 2.03 14.16 -33.71
N ILE A 510 2.71 14.66 -34.74
CA ILE A 510 4.00 14.16 -35.21
C ILE A 510 5.02 15.29 -35.42
N HIS A 511 6.25 15.09 -34.94
CA HIS A 511 7.43 15.89 -35.29
C HIS A 511 8.40 15.03 -36.10
N VAL A 512 9.04 15.61 -37.12
CA VAL A 512 10.04 14.95 -37.95
C VAL A 512 11.22 15.90 -38.15
N GLY A 513 12.36 15.58 -37.55
CA GLY A 513 13.60 16.34 -37.75
C GLY A 513 14.19 16.18 -39.15
N ALA A 514 14.93 17.19 -39.60
CA ALA A 514 15.48 17.24 -40.97
C ALA A 514 16.55 16.16 -41.24
N GLN A 515 17.28 15.72 -40.21
CA GLN A 515 18.36 14.73 -40.33
C GLN A 515 17.88 13.29 -40.17
N ILE A 516 16.79 13.03 -39.43
CA ILE A 516 16.24 11.67 -39.29
C ILE A 516 15.48 11.20 -40.54
N ALA A 517 14.86 12.11 -41.29
CA ALA A 517 14.08 11.80 -42.48
C ALA A 517 14.84 10.95 -43.54
N PRO A 518 16.06 11.32 -43.99
CA PRO A 518 16.82 10.49 -44.94
C PRO A 518 17.26 9.15 -44.37
N VAL A 519 17.54 9.05 -43.07
CA VAL A 519 17.91 7.78 -42.41
C VAL A 519 16.73 6.80 -42.42
N LEU A 520 15.53 7.28 -42.09
CA LEU A 520 14.31 6.45 -42.14
C LEU A 520 13.93 6.06 -43.57
N GLN A 521 14.15 6.93 -44.56
CA GLN A 521 13.93 6.59 -45.96
C GLN A 521 14.90 5.50 -46.45
N ALA A 522 16.18 5.56 -46.04
CA ALA A 522 17.16 4.52 -46.36
C ALA A 522 16.82 3.18 -45.69
N LEU A 523 16.38 3.21 -44.43
CA LEU A 523 15.88 2.04 -43.69
C LEU A 523 14.67 1.41 -44.38
N GLU A 524 13.68 2.22 -44.79
CA GLU A 524 12.50 1.75 -45.51
C GLU A 524 12.87 1.02 -46.81
N LEU A 525 13.72 1.64 -47.65
CA LEU A 525 14.18 1.03 -48.91
C LEU A 525 14.93 -0.29 -48.67
N ARG A 526 15.75 -0.36 -47.62
CA ARG A 526 16.45 -1.59 -47.21
C ARG A 526 15.46 -2.70 -46.83
N LEU A 527 14.46 -2.39 -46.00
CA LEU A 527 13.45 -3.36 -45.56
C LEU A 527 12.57 -3.85 -46.71
N GLN A 528 12.17 -2.96 -47.61
CA GLN A 528 11.43 -3.32 -48.84
C GLN A 528 12.25 -4.26 -49.75
N ALA A 529 13.55 -3.96 -49.96
CA ALA A 529 14.44 -4.81 -50.76
C ALA A 529 14.65 -6.20 -50.13
N ALA A 530 14.82 -6.27 -48.81
CA ALA A 530 14.93 -7.53 -48.08
C ALA A 530 13.65 -8.39 -48.19
N GLN A 531 12.47 -7.77 -48.05
CA GLN A 531 11.18 -8.47 -48.19
C GLN A 531 11.00 -9.02 -49.61
N ALA A 532 11.39 -8.27 -50.65
CA ALA A 532 11.32 -8.72 -52.04
C ALA A 532 12.25 -9.92 -52.32
N GLN A 533 13.43 -9.96 -51.70
CA GLN A 533 14.37 -11.08 -51.84
C GLN A 533 13.91 -12.33 -51.08
N GLY A 534 13.38 -12.18 -49.86
CA GLY A 534 12.85 -13.30 -49.06
C GLY A 534 11.63 -13.99 -49.70
N GLY A 535 10.81 -13.25 -50.46
CA GLY A 535 9.67 -13.80 -51.20
C GLY A 535 10.01 -14.53 -52.50
N ALA A 536 11.28 -14.53 -52.94
CA ALA A 536 11.69 -15.02 -54.27
C ALA A 536 12.35 -16.42 -54.26
N ALA A 537 12.35 -17.13 -53.13
CA ALA A 537 12.89 -18.50 -53.06
C ALA A 537 12.03 -19.48 -53.88
N PRO A 538 12.61 -20.36 -54.73
CA PRO A 538 11.81 -21.25 -55.58
C PRO A 538 11.09 -22.32 -54.76
N GLN A 539 9.78 -22.45 -54.96
CA GLN A 539 9.07 -23.67 -54.56
C GLN A 539 9.59 -24.84 -55.41
N VAL A 540 10.44 -25.67 -54.81
CA VAL A 540 10.86 -26.93 -55.44
C VAL A 540 9.64 -27.83 -55.53
N ALA A 541 9.23 -28.15 -56.76
CA ALA A 541 8.05 -28.97 -57.02
C ALA A 541 8.20 -30.36 -56.39
N ALA A 542 7.23 -30.72 -55.54
CA ALA A 542 7.08 -32.10 -55.09
C ALA A 542 6.59 -32.95 -56.27
N ALA A 543 7.51 -33.71 -56.87
CA ALA A 543 7.19 -34.64 -57.95
C ALA A 543 6.36 -35.82 -57.43
N ASP A 544 5.48 -36.35 -58.29
CA ASP A 544 4.48 -37.36 -57.96
C ASP A 544 5.06 -38.65 -57.35
N ALA A 545 4.40 -39.12 -56.29
CA ALA A 545 4.33 -40.54 -55.95
C ALA A 545 2.88 -40.87 -55.54
N LYS A 546 2.25 -41.75 -56.32
CA LYS A 546 0.84 -42.17 -56.21
C LYS A 546 0.77 -43.66 -56.57
N PRO A 547 -0.21 -44.44 -56.10
CA PRO A 547 -1.00 -44.32 -54.88
C PRO A 547 -0.53 -45.26 -53.74
#